data_AF-A0A1D8B2F2-F1
#
_entry.id   AF-A0A1D8B2F2-F1
#
_cell.length_a   1.000
_cell.length_b   1.000
_cell.length_c   1.000
_cell.angle_alpha   90.00
_cell.angle_beta   90.00
_cell.angle_gamma   90.00
#
_symmetry.space_group_name_H-M   'P 1'
#
loop_
_entity.id
_entity.type
_entity.pdbx_description
1 polymer ?
#
loop_
_entity_poly.entity_id
_entity_poly.type
_entity_poly.pdbx_seq_one_letter_code
_entity_poly.pdbx_strand_id
1 'polypeptide(L)'
;MSGETMIIEVDTIAALGSSAGTIAAEFEGANAESDTIAAAVGHSGLSKSVHDFAHGWDDKRKKMTDALKAMSQAATAVADTWKDFDEQGADALRGEGEQSGG
;
A
#
# COMPACT_ATOMS: atom_id res chain seq x y z
N MET A 1 0.33 -33.32 13.27
CA MET A 1 -0.08 -32.00 12.76
C MET A 1 0.09 -32.05 11.26
N SER A 2 -1.01 -32.02 10.50
CA SER A 2 -0.94 -32.05 9.05
C SER A 2 -0.27 -30.75 8.62
N GLY A 3 0.95 -30.84 8.09
CA GLY A 3 1.69 -29.68 7.61
C GLY A 3 0.96 -29.15 6.39
N GLU A 4 0.10 -28.16 6.60
CA GLU A 4 -0.40 -27.33 5.51
C GLU A 4 0.82 -26.61 4.93
N THR A 5 1.25 -27.01 3.73
CA THR A 5 2.34 -26.35 3.02
C THR A 5 1.92 -24.91 2.77
N MET A 6 2.44 -24.00 3.59
CA MET A 6 2.24 -22.57 3.45
C MET A 6 3.02 -22.11 2.22
N ILE A 7 2.33 -21.86 1.11
CA ILE A 7 2.91 -21.19 -0.05
C ILE A 7 2.75 -19.69 0.17
N ILE A 8 3.86 -19.01 0.46
CA ILE A 8 3.88 -17.54 0.58
C ILE A 8 4.22 -16.98 -0.81
N GLU A 9 3.23 -16.36 -1.45
CA GLU A 9 3.44 -15.60 -2.68
C GLU A 9 3.96 -14.19 -2.35
N VAL A 10 5.23 -14.10 -1.92
CA VAL A 10 5.88 -12.85 -1.47
C VAL A 10 5.71 -11.71 -2.48
N ASP A 11 5.87 -12.02 -3.77
CA ASP A 11 5.70 -11.05 -4.85
C ASP A 11 4.27 -10.53 -4.97
N THR A 12 3.28 -11.40 -4.75
CA THR A 12 1.86 -11.00 -4.76
C THR A 12 1.54 -10.08 -3.58
N ILE A 13 2.10 -10.35 -2.41
CA ILE A 13 1.94 -9.51 -1.22
C ILE A 13 2.61 -8.15 -1.45
N ALA A 14 3.82 -8.12 -2.01
CA ALA A 14 4.51 -6.88 -2.34
C ALA A 14 3.72 -6.06 -3.39
N ALA A 15 3.15 -6.71 -4.41
CA ALA A 15 2.33 -6.06 -5.43
C ALA A 15 1.04 -5.46 -4.85
N LEU A 16 0.40 -6.15 -3.89
CA LEU A 16 -0.74 -5.61 -3.15
C LEU A 16 -0.35 -4.36 -2.37
N GLY A 17 0.78 -4.40 -1.65
CA GLY A 17 1.28 -3.26 -0.89
C GLY A 17 1.55 -2.03 -1.76
N SER A 18 2.17 -2.24 -2.92
CA SER A 18 2.42 -1.19 -3.91
C SER A 18 1.13 -0.60 -4.47
N SER A 19 0.17 -1.46 -4.86
CA SER A 19 -1.12 -1.03 -5.40
C SER A 19 -1.92 -0.22 -4.38
N ALA A 20 -1.93 -0.65 -3.12
CA ALA A 20 -2.57 0.08 -2.03
C ALA A 20 -1.96 1.47 -1.83
N GLY A 21 -0.63 1.57 -1.88
CA GLY A 21 0.10 2.83 -1.79
C GLY A 21 -0.25 3.79 -2.92
N THR A 22 -0.31 3.30 -4.16
CA THR A 22 -0.72 4.09 -5.34
C THR A 22 -2.13 4.66 -5.17
N ILE A 23 -3.10 3.82 -4.80
CA ILE A 23 -4.48 4.27 -4.60
C ILE A 23 -4.56 5.30 -3.47
N ALA A 24 -3.79 5.12 -2.38
CA ALA A 24 -3.73 6.10 -1.30
C ALA A 24 -3.25 7.47 -1.79
N ALA A 25 -2.22 7.49 -2.64
CA ALA A 25 -1.68 8.72 -3.23
C ALA A 25 -2.69 9.40 -4.17
N GLU A 26 -3.42 8.65 -4.99
CA GLU A 26 -4.48 9.18 -5.86
C GLU A 26 -5.60 9.82 -5.03
N PHE A 27 -6.01 9.18 -3.93
CA PHE A 27 -7.00 9.74 -3.00
C PHE A 27 -6.51 11.04 -2.33
N GLU A 28 -5.23 11.15 -2.01
CA GLU A 28 -4.66 12.41 -1.47
C GLU A 28 -4.66 13.52 -2.53
N GLY A 29 -4.30 13.19 -3.77
CA GLY A 29 -4.30 14.14 -4.89
C GLY A 29 -5.70 14.68 -5.23
N ALA A 30 -6.74 13.85 -5.15
CA ALA A 30 -8.11 14.26 -5.45
C ALA A 30 -8.63 15.41 -4.57
N ASN A 31 -8.10 15.57 -3.35
CA ASN A 31 -8.44 16.72 -2.50
C ASN A 31 -7.96 18.04 -3.12
N ALA A 32 -6.72 18.07 -3.61
CA ALA A 32 -6.11 19.27 -4.19
C ALA A 32 -6.81 19.71 -5.49
N GLU A 33 -7.35 18.77 -6.26
CA GLU A 33 -8.07 19.06 -7.50
C GLU A 33 -9.47 19.64 -7.26
N SER A 34 -10.04 19.46 -6.07
CA SER A 34 -11.41 19.88 -5.75
C SER A 34 -11.58 21.40 -5.79
N ASP A 35 -10.60 22.14 -5.26
CA ASP A 35 -10.59 23.60 -5.26
C ASP A 35 -10.40 24.16 -6.68
N THR A 36 -9.53 23.52 -7.46
CA THR A 36 -9.29 23.85 -8.87
C THR A 36 -10.57 23.65 -9.71
N ILE A 37 -11.27 22.52 -9.51
CA ILE A 37 -12.54 22.24 -10.18
C ILE A 37 -13.58 23.28 -9.76
N ALA A 38 -13.70 23.60 -8.47
CA ALA A 38 -14.64 24.60 -7.97
C ALA A 38 -14.38 26.00 -8.54
N ALA A 39 -13.12 26.37 -8.82
CA ALA A 39 -12.77 27.62 -9.49
C ALA A 39 -13.11 27.61 -11.00
N ALA A 40 -13.03 26.44 -11.66
CA ALA A 40 -13.24 26.31 -13.09
C ALA A 40 -14.71 26.35 -13.54
N VAL A 41 -15.68 26.05 -12.67
CA VAL A 41 -17.10 25.95 -13.06
C VAL A 41 -17.78 27.28 -13.43
N GLY A 42 -17.16 28.43 -13.15
CA GLY A 42 -17.63 29.75 -13.61
C GLY A 42 -18.99 30.24 -13.07
N HIS A 43 -19.69 29.41 -12.28
CA HIS A 43 -20.98 29.73 -11.67
C HIS A 43 -20.91 29.57 -10.15
N SER A 44 -21.22 30.63 -9.41
CA SER A 44 -21.03 30.70 -7.96
C SER A 44 -21.78 29.61 -7.18
N GLY A 45 -23.04 29.33 -7.56
CA GLY A 45 -23.82 28.27 -6.93
C GLY A 45 -23.28 26.87 -7.20
N LEU A 46 -22.69 26.64 -8.37
CA LEU A 46 -22.12 25.34 -8.72
C LEU A 46 -20.75 25.14 -8.06
N SER A 47 -19.94 26.19 -8.03
CA SER A 47 -18.68 26.24 -7.27
C SER A 47 -18.91 25.89 -5.79
N LYS A 48 -19.92 26.51 -5.16
CA LYS A 48 -20.28 26.21 -3.77
C LYS A 48 -20.70 24.75 -3.58
N SER A 49 -21.52 24.20 -4.45
CA SER A 49 -21.94 22.79 -4.36
C SER A 49 -20.76 21.81 -4.50
N VAL A 50 -19.82 22.10 -5.39
CA VAL A 50 -18.59 21.29 -5.56
C VAL A 50 -17.72 21.35 -4.31
N HIS A 51 -17.50 22.55 -3.77
CA HIS A 51 -16.73 22.76 -2.54
C HIS A 51 -17.36 22.06 -1.33
N ASP A 52 -18.67 22.23 -1.12
CA ASP A 52 -19.40 21.59 -0.01
C ASP A 52 -19.34 20.05 -0.12
N PHE A 53 -19.44 19.49 -1.32
CA PHE A 53 -19.27 18.07 -1.56
C PHE A 53 -17.84 17.60 -1.26
N ALA A 54 -16.83 18.30 -1.80
CA ALA A 54 -15.43 17.96 -1.64
C ALA A 54 -15.03 17.93 -0.16
N HIS A 55 -15.35 18.97 0.59
CA HIS A 55 -15.08 19.05 2.02
C HIS A 55 -15.92 18.09 2.85
N GLY A 56 -17.19 17.91 2.50
CA GLY A 56 -18.04 16.91 3.16
C GLY A 56 -17.51 15.49 3.00
N TRP A 57 -16.69 15.25 1.98
CA TRP A 57 -16.08 13.96 1.70
C TRP A 57 -14.68 13.78 2.34
N ASP A 58 -14.05 14.86 2.84
CA ASP A 58 -12.67 14.84 3.36
C ASP A 58 -12.46 13.76 4.44
N ASP A 59 -13.38 13.66 5.41
CA ASP A 59 -13.29 12.67 6.49
C ASP A 59 -13.31 11.22 5.99
N LYS A 60 -14.14 10.95 4.98
CA LYS A 60 -14.25 9.61 4.39
C LYS A 60 -13.03 9.30 3.55
N ARG A 61 -12.57 10.27 2.75
CA ARG A 61 -11.34 10.17 1.95
C ARG A 61 -10.14 9.89 2.84
N LYS A 62 -9.98 10.66 3.93
CA LYS A 62 -8.93 10.47 4.94
C LYS A 62 -8.95 9.07 5.53
N LYS A 63 -10.11 8.56 5.95
CA LYS A 63 -10.24 7.19 6.49
C LYS A 63 -9.82 6.12 5.48
N MET A 64 -10.20 6.27 4.22
CA MET A 64 -9.80 5.34 3.15
C MET A 64 -8.30 5.41 2.89
N THR A 65 -7.74 6.60 2.76
CA THR A 65 -6.30 6.83 2.60
C THR A 65 -5.50 6.21 3.75
N ASP A 66 -5.89 6.48 4.99
CA ASP A 66 -5.21 5.96 6.18
C ASP A 66 -5.25 4.42 6.22
N ALA A 67 -6.39 3.80 5.85
CA ALA A 67 -6.52 2.34 5.75
C ALA A 67 -5.65 1.73 4.64
N LEU A 68 -5.60 2.37 3.46
CA LEU A 68 -4.76 1.92 2.34
C LEU A 68 -3.27 2.03 2.67
N LYS A 69 -2.86 3.10 3.36
CA LYS A 69 -1.49 3.26 3.87
C LYS A 69 -1.12 2.16 4.86
N ALA A 70 -2.03 1.86 5.81
CA ALA A 70 -1.81 0.78 6.77
C ALA A 70 -1.69 -0.59 6.07
N MET A 71 -2.53 -0.86 5.06
CA MET A 71 -2.45 -2.08 4.25
C MET A 71 -1.14 -2.16 3.47
N SER A 72 -0.71 -1.06 2.86
CA SER A 72 0.57 -0.95 2.16
C SER A 72 1.74 -1.29 3.07
N GLN A 73 1.80 -0.66 4.24
CA GLN A 73 2.85 -0.89 5.26
C GLN A 73 2.87 -2.34 5.75
N ALA A 74 1.70 -2.91 6.05
CA ALA A 74 1.61 -4.29 6.52
C ALA A 74 2.08 -5.29 5.45
N ALA A 75 1.67 -5.09 4.20
CA ALA A 75 2.08 -5.95 3.09
C ALA A 75 3.59 -5.87 2.83
N THR A 76 4.17 -4.66 2.85
CA THR A 76 5.62 -4.48 2.74
C THR A 76 6.36 -5.18 3.88
N ALA A 77 5.93 -4.99 5.13
CA ALA A 77 6.56 -5.61 6.29
C ALA A 77 6.53 -7.15 6.22
N VAL A 78 5.42 -7.73 5.77
CA VAL A 78 5.31 -9.18 5.56
C VAL A 78 6.27 -9.64 4.46
N ALA A 79 6.29 -8.95 3.32
CA ALA A 79 7.17 -9.32 2.21
C ALA A 79 8.66 -9.25 2.59
N ASP A 80 9.06 -8.20 3.32
CA ASP A 80 10.43 -8.02 3.79
C ASP A 80 10.81 -9.11 4.80
N THR A 81 9.93 -9.43 5.75
CA THR A 81 10.17 -10.50 6.73
C THR A 81 10.42 -11.85 6.06
N TRP A 82 9.69 -12.17 4.99
CA TRP A 82 9.88 -13.42 4.26
C TRP A 82 11.14 -13.45 3.42
N LYS A 83 11.55 -12.32 2.83
CA LYS A 83 12.84 -12.21 2.12
C LYS A 83 14.01 -12.37 3.08
N ASP A 84 13.98 -11.69 4.22
CA ASP A 84 15.01 -11.82 5.25
C ASP A 84 15.11 -13.26 5.76
N PHE A 85 13.98 -13.95 5.93
CA PHE A 85 13.95 -15.35 6.33
C PHE A 85 14.58 -16.27 5.27
N ASP A 86 14.25 -16.06 3.99
CA ASP A 86 14.80 -16.85 2.87
C ASP A 86 16.30 -16.63 2.69
N GLU A 87 16.77 -15.38 2.80
CA GLU A 87 18.20 -15.03 2.74
C GLU A 87 19.01 -15.70 3.86
N GLN A 88 18.50 -15.64 5.11
CA GLN A 88 19.14 -16.31 6.25
C GLN A 88 19.19 -17.84 6.07
N GLY A 89 18.13 -18.44 5.52
CA GLY A 89 18.10 -19.86 5.21
C GLY A 89 19.11 -20.25 4.12
N ALA A 90 19.20 -19.46 3.06
CA ALA A 90 20.16 -19.67 1.97
C ALA A 90 21.62 -19.54 2.44
N ASP A 91 21.90 -18.57 3.30
CA ASP A 91 23.23 -18.36 3.87
C ASP A 91 23.64 -19.50 4.81
N ALA A 92 22.72 -20.01 5.63
CA ALA A 92 22.97 -21.18 6.47
C ALA A 92 23.33 -22.41 5.64
N LEU A 93 22.57 -22.68 4.57
CA LEU A 93 22.84 -23.79 3.65
C LEU A 93 24.18 -23.63 2.91
N ARG A 94 24.54 -22.40 2.51
CA ARG A 94 25.83 -22.11 1.88
C ARG A 94 27.01 -22.32 2.85
N GLY A 95 26.87 -21.87 4.10
CA GLY A 95 27.88 -22.04 5.14
C GLY A 95 28.10 -23.49 5.56
N GLU A 96 27.05 -24.33 5.59
CA GLU A 96 27.18 -25.77 5.83
C GLU A 96 27.85 -26.50 4.66
N GLY A 97 27.60 -26.06 3.42
CA GLY A 97 28.24 -26.62 2.21
C GLY A 97 29.74 -26.31 2.08
N GLU A 98 30.23 -25.22 2.67
CA GLU A 98 31.66 -24.87 2.67
C GLU A 98 32.48 -25.70 3.68
N GLN A 99 31.87 -26.21 4.76
CA GLN A 99 32.58 -27.05 5.75
C GLN A 99 32.68 -28.53 5.36
N SER A 100 31.85 -29.04 4.43
CA SER A 100 31.87 -30.45 4.04
C SER A 100 32.79 -30.78 2.84
N GLY A 101 33.53 -29.80 2.32
CA GLY A 101 34.42 -29.93 1.15
C GLY A 101 35.92 -29.99 1.45
N GLY A 102 36.32 -30.10 2.71
CA GLY A 102 37.72 -30.16 3.18
C GLY A 102 38.21 -31.56 3.50
#